data_AF-A0AAN7GJ11-F1
#
_entry.id   AF-A0AAN7GJ11-F1
#
_cell.length_a   1.000
_cell.length_b   1.000
_cell.length_c   1.000
_cell.angle_alpha   90.00
_cell.angle_beta   90.00
_cell.angle_gamma   90.00
#
_symmetry.space_group_name_H-M   'P 1'
#
loop_
_entity.id
_entity.type
_entity.pdbx_description
1 polymer ?
#
loop_
_entity_poly.entity_id
_entity_poly.type
_entity_poly.pdbx_seq_one_letter_code
_entity_poly.pdbx_strand_id
1 'polypeptide(L)'
;MDKAMTSENDFKLVPVRNDPRKRRAAVLVCLFEGQEGDLRVILTKRSMKLSSYPGDVALPGGKMDEHDVDDAATALREAREEIGLNPELVEVVATVDPFFSQHLLTVVPVVGLLRNPEGFVPTLNADEVDFIFEAPLEMFLKDEKHRYEEREWKGWKYALHIFDFGWNGETFHISGLTARVLIRVASIVYQRFPSFNTQVPDFHHLQELLKLVDPNSTNPIVHPNKRCLLRSSRILDIFAIPFWFSYFFRFDTLS
;
A
#
# COMPACT_ATOMS: atom_id res chain seq x y z
N MET A 1 -19.94 -44.81 -30.12
CA MET A 1 -18.93 -45.49 -29.28
C MET A 1 -17.64 -44.72 -29.47
N ASP A 2 -17.44 -43.73 -28.60
CA ASP A 2 -16.42 -42.69 -28.74
C ASP A 2 -15.04 -43.20 -28.30
N LYS A 3 -14.01 -42.91 -29.09
CA LYS A 3 -12.61 -43.04 -28.70
C LYS A 3 -12.00 -41.64 -28.65
N ALA A 4 -11.59 -41.24 -27.45
CA ALA A 4 -11.03 -39.94 -27.14
C ALA A 4 -9.66 -39.72 -27.80
N MET A 5 -9.46 -38.47 -28.22
CA MET A 5 -8.24 -37.89 -28.78
C MET A 5 -7.47 -37.23 -27.64
N THR A 6 -6.26 -37.72 -27.34
CA THR A 6 -5.34 -37.11 -26.38
C THR A 6 -4.38 -36.17 -27.11
N SER A 7 -4.47 -34.86 -26.87
CA SER A 7 -3.44 -33.88 -27.22
C SER A 7 -2.76 -33.35 -25.95
N GLU A 8 -1.46 -33.59 -25.84
CA GLU A 8 -0.59 -33.03 -24.80
C GLU A 8 -0.30 -31.56 -25.13
N ASN A 9 -0.83 -30.63 -24.32
CA ASN A 9 -0.41 -29.22 -24.35
C ASN A 9 0.72 -28.98 -23.32
N ASP A 10 1.89 -28.66 -23.87
CA ASP A 10 3.14 -28.26 -23.24
C ASP A 10 3.04 -26.80 -22.76
N PHE A 11 2.88 -26.56 -21.45
CA PHE A 11 2.90 -25.21 -20.88
C PHE A 11 4.35 -24.84 -20.56
N LYS A 12 5.01 -24.15 -21.50
CA LYS A 12 6.28 -23.48 -21.21
C LYS A 12 6.01 -22.29 -20.29
N LEU A 13 6.51 -22.34 -19.06
CA LEU A 13 6.62 -21.19 -18.18
C LEU A 13 7.57 -20.18 -18.85
N VAL A 14 7.01 -19.12 -19.42
CA VAL A 14 7.79 -18.00 -19.93
C VAL A 14 8.21 -17.17 -18.71
N PRO A 15 9.51 -16.97 -18.42
CA PRO A 15 9.92 -16.09 -17.35
C PRO A 15 9.48 -14.67 -17.73
N VAL A 16 8.48 -14.13 -17.03
CA VAL A 16 8.12 -12.72 -17.15
C VAL A 16 9.31 -11.94 -16.61
N ARG A 17 10.12 -11.37 -17.51
CA ARG A 17 11.10 -10.34 -17.16
C ARG A 17 10.33 -9.08 -16.75
N ASN A 18 9.70 -9.12 -15.58
CA ASN A 18 9.16 -7.92 -14.96
C ASN A 18 10.36 -7.15 -14.44
N ASP A 19 10.71 -6.08 -15.13
CA ASP A 19 11.54 -5.05 -14.56
C ASP A 19 10.88 -4.59 -13.25
N PRO A 20 11.51 -4.83 -12.08
CA PRO A 20 10.92 -4.48 -10.79
C PRO A 20 10.63 -2.97 -10.68
N ARG A 21 11.28 -2.12 -11.50
CA ARG A 21 11.02 -0.67 -11.56
C ARG A 21 9.70 -0.34 -12.26
N LYS A 22 9.30 -1.10 -13.30
CA LYS A 22 8.07 -0.84 -14.07
C LYS A 22 6.77 -1.01 -13.29
N ARG A 23 6.83 -1.61 -12.10
CA ARG A 23 5.68 -1.78 -11.20
C ARG A 23 5.98 -1.25 -9.80
N ARG A 24 6.79 -0.19 -9.74
CA ARG A 24 7.16 0.50 -8.52
C ARG A 24 6.73 1.96 -8.59
N ALA A 25 6.29 2.47 -7.45
CA ALA A 25 5.89 3.83 -7.21
C ALA A 25 6.35 4.21 -5.81
N ALA A 26 6.52 5.51 -5.60
CA ALA A 26 6.82 6.05 -4.28
C ALA A 26 5.88 7.21 -3.97
N VAL A 27 5.50 7.34 -2.71
CA VAL A 27 4.66 8.43 -2.22
C VAL A 27 5.36 9.15 -1.08
N LEU A 28 5.31 10.47 -1.09
CA LEU A 28 5.88 11.30 -0.05
C LEU A 28 4.86 11.51 1.06
N VAL A 29 5.18 11.00 2.25
CA VAL A 29 4.53 11.35 3.50
C VAL A 29 5.28 12.56 4.08
N CYS A 30 4.94 13.73 3.57
CA CYS A 30 5.58 14.99 3.94
C CYS A 30 4.99 15.50 5.26
N LEU A 31 5.77 15.42 6.33
CA LEU A 31 5.38 15.79 7.69
C LEU A 31 6.00 17.13 8.09
N PHE A 32 5.26 17.93 8.86
CA PHE A 32 5.73 19.19 9.42
C PHE A 32 4.94 19.54 10.67
N GLU A 33 5.51 20.43 11.48
CA GLU A 33 4.84 20.98 12.65
C GLU A 33 3.83 22.05 12.21
N GLY A 34 2.57 21.83 12.55
CA GLY A 34 1.48 22.76 12.34
C GLY A 34 1.52 23.94 13.31
N GLN A 35 0.65 24.93 13.08
CA GLN A 35 0.61 26.14 13.90
C GLN A 35 0.23 25.88 15.37
N GLU A 36 -0.46 24.77 15.65
CA GLU A 36 -0.86 24.38 17.00
C GLU A 36 0.16 23.43 17.66
N GLY A 37 1.32 23.20 17.03
CA GLY A 37 2.34 22.25 17.48
C GLY A 37 1.98 20.78 17.20
N ASP A 38 0.89 20.53 16.46
CA ASP A 38 0.51 19.19 16.00
C ASP A 38 1.34 18.79 14.78
N LEU A 39 1.63 17.49 14.64
CA LEU A 39 2.30 16.98 13.44
C LEU A 39 1.27 16.80 12.33
N ARG A 40 1.51 17.41 11.18
CA ARG A 40 0.58 17.42 10.04
C ARG A 40 1.21 16.77 8.82
N VAL A 41 0.38 16.28 7.91
CA VAL A 41 0.78 15.65 6.65
C VAL A 41 0.18 16.37 5.46
N ILE A 42 0.98 16.64 4.42
CA ILE A 42 0.49 17.20 3.15
C ILE A 42 -0.25 16.12 2.34
N LEU A 43 -1.44 16.48 1.83
CA LEU A 43 -2.28 15.65 0.99
C LEU A 43 -2.76 16.42 -0.24
N THR A 44 -3.09 15.68 -1.29
CA THR A 44 -3.65 16.22 -2.53
C THR A 44 -5.03 15.64 -2.78
N LYS A 45 -5.88 16.41 -3.45
CA LYS A 45 -7.08 15.92 -4.12
C LYS A 45 -6.75 15.81 -5.60
N ARG A 46 -6.77 14.58 -6.11
CA ARG A 46 -6.43 14.27 -7.51
C ARG A 46 -7.40 14.97 -8.46
N SER A 47 -6.88 15.44 -9.59
CA SER A 47 -7.70 16.13 -10.57
C SER A 47 -8.80 15.24 -11.12
N MET A 48 -10.00 15.82 -11.30
CA MET A 48 -11.12 15.15 -11.96
C MET A 48 -10.84 14.78 -13.43
N LYS A 49 -9.79 15.36 -14.04
CA LYS A 49 -9.35 15.07 -15.42
C LYS A 49 -8.61 13.73 -15.55
N LEU A 50 -8.14 13.15 -14.46
CA LEU A 50 -7.32 11.94 -14.50
C LEU A 50 -8.14 10.70 -14.84
N SER A 51 -7.54 9.79 -15.62
CA SER A 51 -8.17 8.54 -16.02
C SER A 51 -8.31 7.51 -14.90
N SER A 52 -7.57 7.69 -13.80
CA SER A 52 -7.55 6.78 -12.65
C SER A 52 -7.69 7.56 -11.36
N TYR A 53 -8.63 7.12 -10.52
CA TYR A 53 -8.92 7.67 -9.20
C TYR A 53 -9.16 9.20 -9.21
N PRO A 54 -10.03 9.72 -10.09
CA PRO A 54 -10.33 11.16 -10.14
C PRO A 54 -11.01 11.61 -8.84
N GLY A 55 -10.54 12.71 -8.25
CA GLY A 55 -11.08 13.27 -7.02
C GLY A 55 -10.65 12.57 -5.71
N ASP A 56 -9.92 11.46 -5.80
CA ASP A 56 -9.43 10.74 -4.62
C ASP A 56 -8.38 11.58 -3.86
N VAL A 57 -8.37 11.42 -2.54
CA VAL A 57 -7.31 11.96 -1.70
C VAL A 57 -6.07 11.06 -1.79
N ALA A 58 -4.93 11.67 -2.08
CA ALA A 58 -3.64 10.99 -2.21
C ALA A 58 -2.53 11.69 -1.43
N LEU A 59 -1.46 10.93 -1.19
CA LEU A 59 -0.15 11.49 -0.88
C LEU A 59 0.50 11.91 -2.21
N PRO A 60 1.29 13.00 -2.25
CA PRO A 60 2.07 13.34 -3.43
C PRO A 60 2.95 12.15 -3.84
N GLY A 61 2.96 11.79 -5.13
CA GLY A 61 3.73 10.64 -5.56
C GLY A 61 3.20 9.94 -6.81
N GLY A 62 4.05 9.08 -7.36
CA GLY A 62 3.81 8.47 -8.65
C GLY A 62 4.74 7.32 -8.95
N LYS A 63 4.78 6.91 -10.22
CA LYS A 63 5.57 5.76 -10.66
C LYS A 63 7.04 6.13 -10.73
N MET A 64 7.89 5.15 -10.47
CA MET A 64 9.32 5.30 -10.68
C MET A 64 9.63 5.48 -12.17
N ASP A 65 10.38 6.55 -12.49
CA ASP A 65 10.94 6.81 -13.81
C ASP A 65 12.27 6.02 -13.98
N GLU A 66 12.70 5.82 -15.22
CA GLU A 66 13.99 5.21 -15.55
C GLU A 66 15.17 5.97 -14.96
N HIS A 67 15.03 7.29 -14.80
CA HIS A 67 16.06 8.19 -14.28
C HIS A 67 16.07 8.31 -12.74
N ASP A 68 15.03 7.81 -12.06
CA ASP A 68 14.97 7.85 -10.61
C ASP A 68 16.04 6.90 -10.02
N VAL A 69 16.88 7.43 -9.13
CA VAL A 69 17.97 6.66 -8.52
C VAL A 69 17.47 5.70 -7.43
N ASP A 70 16.41 6.09 -6.72
CA ASP A 70 15.76 5.34 -5.65
C ASP A 70 14.30 5.81 -5.43
N ASP A 71 13.64 5.23 -4.42
CA ASP A 71 12.26 5.57 -4.05
C ASP A 71 12.13 7.00 -3.51
N ALA A 72 13.16 7.52 -2.83
CA ALA A 72 13.15 8.88 -2.31
C ALA A 72 13.20 9.90 -3.44
N ALA A 73 14.08 9.69 -4.42
CA ALA A 73 14.15 10.50 -5.63
C ALA A 73 12.82 10.50 -6.39
N THR A 74 12.18 9.33 -6.52
CA THR A 74 10.84 9.19 -7.12
C THR A 74 9.82 10.06 -6.38
N ALA A 75 9.69 9.89 -5.06
CA ALA A 75 8.69 10.61 -4.26
C ALA A 75 8.90 12.14 -4.28
N LEU A 76 10.17 12.59 -4.22
CA LEU A 76 10.52 14.00 -4.24
C LEU A 76 10.32 14.64 -5.63
N ARG A 77 10.63 13.91 -6.71
CA ARG A 77 10.37 14.37 -8.09
C ARG A 77 8.87 14.56 -8.30
N GLU A 78 8.08 13.55 -7.97
CA GLU A 78 6.61 13.59 -8.13
C GLU A 78 6.00 14.70 -7.26
N ALA A 79 6.42 14.87 -6.00
CA ALA A 79 5.96 15.98 -5.17
C ALA A 79 6.35 17.35 -5.76
N ARG A 80 7.52 17.48 -6.40
CA ARG A 80 7.89 18.70 -7.10
C ARG A 80 6.99 18.96 -8.32
N GLU A 81 6.68 17.93 -9.09
CA GLU A 81 5.84 18.02 -10.29
C GLU A 81 4.38 18.34 -9.95
N GLU A 82 3.80 17.65 -8.97
CA GLU A 82 2.39 17.76 -8.59
C GLU A 82 2.09 19.05 -7.81
N ILE A 83 2.96 19.40 -6.85
CA ILE A 83 2.68 20.45 -5.85
C ILE A 83 3.76 21.54 -5.75
N GLY A 84 4.81 21.49 -6.57
CA GLY A 84 5.88 22.48 -6.57
C GLY A 84 6.82 22.41 -5.37
N LEU A 85 6.81 21.30 -4.62
CA LEU A 85 7.62 21.13 -3.42
C LEU A 85 9.11 21.02 -3.79
N ASN A 86 9.91 22.03 -3.42
CA ASN A 86 11.36 21.98 -3.62
C ASN A 86 11.95 20.86 -2.74
N PRO A 87 12.64 19.86 -3.32
CA PRO A 87 13.27 18.77 -2.57
C PRO A 87 14.24 19.23 -1.48
N GLU A 88 14.88 20.40 -1.64
CA GLU A 88 15.80 20.95 -0.63
C GLU A 88 15.11 21.37 0.68
N LEU A 89 13.79 21.57 0.66
CA LEU A 89 13.00 21.87 1.86
C LEU A 89 12.66 20.62 2.67
N VAL A 90 12.87 19.43 2.10
CA VAL A 90 12.43 18.15 2.66
C VAL A 90 13.65 17.32 3.07
N GLU A 91 13.74 17.04 4.37
CA GLU A 91 14.69 16.07 4.89
C GLU A 91 14.03 14.68 4.88
N VAL A 92 14.49 13.77 4.01
CA VAL A 92 14.03 12.38 4.02
C VAL A 92 14.59 11.65 5.23
N VAL A 93 13.72 11.14 6.10
CA VAL A 93 14.11 10.51 7.37
C VAL A 93 13.91 9.00 7.40
N ALA A 94 12.98 8.46 6.59
CA ALA A 94 12.73 7.03 6.56
C ALA A 94 12.01 6.60 5.27
N THR A 95 12.14 5.31 4.96
CA THR A 95 11.25 4.59 4.04
C THR A 95 10.47 3.55 4.83
N VAL A 96 9.15 3.49 4.65
CA VAL A 96 8.29 2.50 5.29
C VAL A 96 8.13 1.29 4.37
N ASP A 97 7.83 0.12 4.95
CA ASP A 97 7.56 -1.12 4.22
C ASP A 97 6.61 -0.88 3.02
N PRO A 98 6.89 -1.45 1.85
CA PRO A 98 6.05 -1.25 0.67
C PRO A 98 4.63 -1.80 0.84
N PHE A 99 3.68 -1.12 0.21
CA PHE A 99 2.30 -1.53 0.09
C PHE A 99 2.00 -1.99 -1.34
N PHE A 100 0.96 -2.81 -1.49
CA PHE A 100 0.43 -3.17 -2.81
C PHE A 100 -0.87 -2.43 -3.08
N SER A 101 -0.95 -1.78 -4.24
CA SER A 101 -2.22 -1.25 -4.75
C SER A 101 -3.13 -2.38 -5.23
N GLN A 102 -4.40 -2.07 -5.49
CA GLN A 102 -5.35 -3.03 -6.07
C GLN A 102 -4.91 -3.59 -7.43
N HIS A 103 -4.05 -2.86 -8.14
CA HIS A 103 -3.45 -3.28 -9.41
C HIS A 103 -2.05 -3.91 -9.23
N LEU A 104 -1.71 -4.33 -8.00
CA LEU A 104 -0.44 -4.96 -7.66
C LEU A 104 0.79 -4.09 -8.00
N LEU A 105 0.61 -2.76 -7.98
CA LEU A 105 1.73 -1.81 -8.01
C LEU A 105 2.37 -1.78 -6.63
N THR A 106 3.70 -1.88 -6.56
CA THR A 106 4.45 -1.72 -5.31
C THR A 106 4.57 -0.23 -5.03
N VAL A 107 4.01 0.23 -3.92
CA VAL A 107 4.02 1.65 -3.51
C VAL A 107 4.83 1.77 -2.23
N VAL A 108 5.90 2.56 -2.28
CA VAL A 108 6.85 2.76 -1.17
C VAL A 108 6.57 4.10 -0.51
N PRO A 109 6.15 4.15 0.75
CA PRO A 109 6.03 5.41 1.47
C PRO A 109 7.40 5.92 1.90
N VAL A 110 7.73 7.14 1.49
CA VAL A 110 8.93 7.88 1.89
C VAL A 110 8.50 8.94 2.88
N VAL A 111 9.03 8.92 4.09
CA VAL A 111 8.71 9.91 5.13
C VAL A 111 9.74 11.02 5.05
N GLY A 112 9.27 12.25 4.82
CA GLY A 112 10.08 13.45 4.77
C GLY A 112 9.62 14.48 5.80
N LEU A 113 10.56 15.21 6.38
CA LEU A 113 10.29 16.33 7.27
C LEU A 113 10.47 17.64 6.51
N LEU A 114 9.39 18.42 6.38
CA LEU A 114 9.44 19.78 5.88
C LEU A 114 9.82 20.72 7.03
N ARG A 115 11.10 21.10 7.08
CA ARG A 115 11.69 21.85 8.21
C ARG A 115 11.27 23.31 8.27
N ASN A 116 10.98 23.90 7.11
CA ASN A 116 10.55 25.29 6.98
C ASN A 116 9.25 25.36 6.18
N PRO A 117 8.09 25.07 6.81
CA PRO A 117 6.81 25.09 6.11
C PRO A 117 6.46 26.48 5.57
N GLU A 118 6.90 27.56 6.22
CA GLU A 118 6.70 28.95 5.73
C GLU A 118 7.45 29.22 4.41
N GLY A 119 8.53 28.49 4.15
CA GLY A 119 9.28 28.56 2.89
C GLY A 119 8.63 27.80 1.73
N PHE A 120 7.60 27.00 1.98
CA PHE A 120 6.89 26.26 0.95
C PHE A 120 5.71 27.07 0.42
N VAL A 121 5.82 27.53 -0.84
CA VAL A 121 4.73 28.16 -1.58
C VAL A 121 4.24 27.15 -2.63
N PRO A 122 3.06 26.53 -2.44
CA PRO A 122 2.59 25.48 -3.34
C PRO A 122 2.34 26.00 -4.75
N THR A 123 2.73 25.23 -5.76
CA THR A 123 2.42 25.48 -7.17
C THR A 123 1.81 24.21 -7.76
N LEU A 124 0.50 24.23 -8.03
CA LEU A 124 -0.24 23.05 -8.47
C LEU A 124 -0.02 22.77 -9.95
N ASN A 125 0.24 21.51 -10.29
CA ASN A 125 -0.07 21.00 -11.61
C ASN A 125 -1.57 20.72 -11.72
N ALA A 126 -2.33 21.67 -12.29
CA ALA A 126 -3.80 21.58 -12.41
C ALA A 126 -4.32 20.47 -13.34
N ASP A 127 -3.43 19.72 -14.02
CA ASP A 127 -3.81 18.52 -14.75
C ASP A 127 -3.80 17.26 -13.87
N GLU A 128 -3.14 17.32 -12.71
CA GLU A 128 -2.96 16.19 -11.79
C GLU A 128 -3.55 16.44 -10.40
N VAL A 129 -3.56 17.68 -9.94
CA VAL A 129 -3.99 18.07 -8.60
C VAL A 129 -4.99 19.22 -8.69
N ASP A 130 -6.19 19.01 -8.15
CA ASP A 130 -7.20 20.07 -8.03
C ASP A 130 -6.97 20.89 -6.74
N PHE A 131 -6.55 20.24 -5.64
CA PHE A 131 -6.36 20.88 -4.34
C PHE A 131 -5.22 20.28 -3.54
N ILE A 132 -4.54 21.11 -2.73
CA ILE A 132 -3.66 20.67 -1.64
C ILE A 132 -4.30 21.05 -0.32
N PHE A 133 -4.15 20.18 0.67
CA PHE A 133 -4.48 20.44 2.05
C PHE A 133 -3.54 19.67 2.98
N GLU A 134 -3.67 19.85 4.28
CA GLU A 134 -2.90 19.10 5.29
C GLU A 134 -3.86 18.54 6.36
N ALA A 135 -3.53 17.38 6.90
CA ALA A 135 -4.32 16.74 7.94
C ALA A 135 -3.45 16.49 9.19
N PRO A 136 -4.00 16.59 10.41
CA PRO A 136 -3.28 16.15 11.61
C PRO A 136 -2.93 14.67 11.48
N LEU A 137 -1.66 14.29 11.57
CA LEU A 137 -1.24 12.89 11.42
C LEU A 137 -1.89 12.00 12.49
N GLU A 138 -2.09 12.53 13.71
CA GLU A 138 -2.68 11.77 14.81
C GLU A 138 -4.12 11.30 14.52
N MET A 139 -4.84 11.97 13.61
CA MET A 139 -6.22 11.60 13.29
C MET A 139 -6.34 10.16 12.78
N PHE A 140 -5.31 9.65 12.10
CA PHE A 140 -5.28 8.30 11.56
C PHE A 140 -5.10 7.21 12.64
N LEU A 141 -5.03 7.60 13.91
CA LEU A 141 -5.04 6.69 15.06
C LEU A 141 -6.33 6.75 15.87
N LYS A 142 -7.26 7.66 15.54
CA LYS A 142 -8.50 7.89 16.29
C LYS A 142 -9.69 7.35 15.52
N ASP A 143 -10.66 6.78 16.24
CA ASP A 143 -11.92 6.30 15.66
C ASP A 143 -12.92 7.45 15.40
N GLU A 144 -12.54 8.67 15.75
CA GLU A 144 -13.30 9.89 15.53
C GLU A 144 -13.37 10.21 14.03
N LYS A 145 -14.58 10.25 13.47
CA LYS A 145 -14.81 10.45 12.02
C LYS A 145 -14.12 9.40 11.14
N HIS A 146 -13.85 8.23 11.71
CA HIS A 146 -13.38 7.06 11.01
C HIS A 146 -14.54 6.08 10.80
N ARG A 147 -14.57 5.45 9.64
CA ARG A 147 -15.39 4.27 9.38
C ARG A 147 -14.58 3.29 8.54
N TYR A 148 -15.02 2.04 8.51
CA TYR A 148 -14.50 1.08 7.55
C TYR A 148 -15.62 0.38 6.81
N GLU A 149 -15.31 -0.07 5.61
CA GLU A 149 -16.20 -0.92 4.82
C GLU A 149 -15.48 -2.22 4.49
N GLU A 150 -16.15 -3.36 4.69
CA GLU A 150 -15.62 -4.64 4.21
C GLU A 150 -15.67 -4.67 2.68
N ARG A 151 -14.55 -5.05 2.08
CA ARG A 151 -14.40 -5.21 0.63
C ARG A 151 -13.71 -6.52 0.32
N GLU A 152 -13.95 -7.05 -0.87
CA GLU A 152 -13.28 -8.24 -1.36
C GLU A 152 -12.35 -7.90 -2.53
N TRP A 153 -11.16 -8.47 -2.53
CA TRP A 153 -10.22 -8.40 -3.65
C TRP A 153 -9.61 -9.77 -3.90
N LYS A 154 -9.89 -10.35 -5.07
CA LYS A 154 -9.44 -11.70 -5.47
C LYS A 154 -9.79 -12.79 -4.44
N GLY A 155 -11.00 -12.75 -3.86
CA GLY A 155 -11.44 -13.70 -2.83
C GLY A 155 -10.96 -13.39 -1.41
N TRP A 156 -10.17 -12.32 -1.21
CA TRP A 156 -9.70 -11.90 0.10
C TRP A 156 -10.48 -10.70 0.60
N LYS A 157 -11.06 -10.83 1.79
CA LYS A 157 -11.68 -9.70 2.47
C LYS A 157 -10.62 -8.77 3.03
N TYR A 158 -10.90 -7.47 3.01
CA TYR A 158 -10.09 -6.43 3.62
C TYR A 158 -10.97 -5.28 4.11
N ALA A 159 -10.50 -4.56 5.12
CA ALA A 159 -11.13 -3.32 5.57
C ALA A 159 -10.67 -2.14 4.71
N LEU A 160 -11.61 -1.50 4.03
CA LEU A 160 -11.43 -0.20 3.42
C LEU A 160 -11.67 0.88 4.48
N HIS A 161 -10.59 1.39 5.07
CA HIS A 161 -10.65 2.49 6.03
C HIS A 161 -10.96 3.81 5.32
N ILE A 162 -11.80 4.64 5.95
CA ILE A 162 -12.22 5.95 5.46
C ILE A 162 -12.23 6.92 6.64
N PHE A 163 -11.55 8.05 6.50
CA PHE A 163 -11.56 9.15 7.46
C PHE A 163 -12.21 10.38 6.82
N ASP A 164 -13.18 10.97 7.50
CA ASP A 164 -13.81 12.23 7.09
C ASP A 164 -13.08 13.39 7.73
N PHE A 165 -12.46 14.22 6.91
CA PHE A 165 -11.70 15.37 7.36
C PHE A 165 -12.32 16.67 6.84
N GLY A 166 -12.65 17.58 7.74
CA GLY A 166 -13.15 18.90 7.39
C GLY A 166 -12.00 19.90 7.23
N TRP A 167 -11.93 20.57 6.10
CA TRP A 167 -10.91 21.57 5.79
C TRP A 167 -11.52 22.72 4.99
N ASN A 168 -11.36 23.96 5.45
CA ASN A 168 -11.88 25.19 4.81
C ASN A 168 -13.35 25.09 4.33
N GLY A 169 -14.21 24.42 5.09
CA GLY A 169 -15.63 24.25 4.76
C GLY A 169 -15.96 23.10 3.80
N GLU A 170 -14.96 22.37 3.29
CA GLU A 170 -15.13 21.14 2.50
C GLU A 170 -14.83 19.91 3.37
N THR A 171 -15.44 18.76 3.02
CA THR A 171 -15.13 17.47 3.63
C THR A 171 -14.37 16.60 2.63
N PHE A 172 -13.20 16.13 3.05
CA PHE A 172 -12.34 15.23 2.31
C PHE A 172 -12.46 13.80 2.85
N HIS A 173 -12.56 12.83 1.96
CA HIS A 173 -12.64 11.41 2.31
C HIS A 173 -11.29 10.74 2.08
N ILE A 174 -10.51 10.57 3.14
CA ILE A 174 -9.19 9.97 3.08
C ILE A 174 -9.36 8.46 3.22
N SER A 175 -9.13 7.70 2.15
CA SER A 175 -9.48 6.28 2.11
C SER A 175 -8.44 5.40 1.42
N GLY A 176 -8.72 4.10 1.34
CA GLY A 176 -7.97 3.18 0.49
C GLY A 176 -6.50 3.04 0.88
N LEU A 177 -5.64 3.03 -0.13
CA LEU A 177 -4.20 2.90 0.07
C LEU A 177 -3.62 4.07 0.89
N THR A 178 -4.09 5.29 0.62
CA THR A 178 -3.69 6.51 1.33
C THR A 178 -3.95 6.37 2.83
N ALA A 179 -5.17 6.02 3.24
CA ALA A 179 -5.50 5.81 4.65
C ALA A 179 -4.63 4.71 5.29
N ARG A 180 -4.40 3.59 4.59
CA ARG A 180 -3.56 2.50 5.11
C ARG A 180 -2.11 2.91 5.33
N VAL A 181 -1.53 3.69 4.42
CA VAL A 181 -0.18 4.25 4.59
C VAL A 181 -0.15 5.18 5.80
N LEU A 182 -1.13 6.08 5.92
CA LEU A 182 -1.18 7.06 7.00
C LEU A 182 -1.41 6.44 8.38
N ILE A 183 -2.27 5.43 8.51
CA ILE A 183 -2.42 4.64 9.74
C ILE A 183 -1.06 4.06 10.16
N ARG A 184 -0.35 3.46 9.20
CA ARG A 184 0.94 2.81 9.46
C ARG A 184 2.01 3.83 9.86
N VAL A 185 2.15 4.93 9.13
CA VAL A 185 3.13 5.98 9.44
C VAL A 185 2.81 6.63 10.78
N ALA A 186 1.55 7.00 11.03
CA ALA A 186 1.14 7.55 12.31
C ALA A 186 1.46 6.59 13.46
N SER A 187 1.23 5.28 13.28
CA SER A 187 1.55 4.28 14.31
C SER A 187 3.04 4.22 14.64
N ILE A 188 3.90 4.34 13.61
CA ILE A 188 5.36 4.38 13.79
C ILE A 188 5.78 5.69 14.46
N VAL A 189 5.29 6.83 13.97
CA VAL A 189 5.70 8.15 14.48
C VAL A 189 5.27 8.35 15.93
N TYR A 190 4.03 8.01 16.27
CA TYR A 190 3.50 8.16 17.63
C TYR A 190 3.79 6.95 18.54
N GLN A 191 4.42 5.89 18.01
CA GLN A 191 4.69 4.64 18.74
C GLN A 191 3.44 4.07 19.42
N ARG A 192 2.31 4.12 18.70
CA ARG A 192 0.98 3.81 19.21
C ARG A 192 0.18 3.03 18.19
N PHE A 193 -0.69 2.15 18.66
CA PHE A 193 -1.69 1.51 17.81
C PHE A 193 -2.91 2.42 17.66
N PRO A 194 -3.65 2.32 16.53
CA PRO A 194 -4.93 3.00 16.39
C PRO A 194 -5.96 2.48 17.40
N SER A 195 -6.91 3.34 17.78
CA SER A 195 -7.99 3.01 18.73
C SER A 195 -9.11 2.15 18.11
N PHE A 196 -8.97 1.77 16.85
CA PHE A 196 -9.92 0.97 16.09
C PHE A 196 -9.22 -0.27 15.50
N ASN A 197 -10.00 -1.26 15.10
CA ASN A 197 -9.46 -2.47 14.50
C ASN A 197 -8.97 -2.19 13.06
N THR A 198 -7.68 -2.41 12.80
CA THR A 198 -7.06 -2.31 11.47
C THR A 198 -7.10 -3.60 10.67
N GLN A 199 -7.50 -4.71 11.30
CA GLN A 199 -7.48 -6.04 10.72
C GLN A 199 -8.89 -6.50 10.36
N VAL A 200 -9.07 -6.83 9.07
CA VAL A 200 -10.02 -7.86 8.65
C VAL A 200 -9.34 -8.78 7.64
N PRO A 201 -8.48 -9.73 8.06
CA PRO A 201 -8.28 -10.93 7.29
C PRO A 201 -9.29 -11.97 7.78
N ASP A 202 -10.28 -12.26 6.95
CA ASP A 202 -11.07 -13.47 7.09
C ASP A 202 -10.19 -14.66 6.70
N PHE A 203 -9.53 -15.25 7.71
CA PHE A 203 -8.72 -16.46 7.52
C PHE A 203 -9.57 -17.72 7.50
N HIS A 204 -10.90 -17.65 7.50
CA HIS A 204 -11.74 -18.85 7.49
C HIS A 204 -11.40 -19.74 6.29
N HIS A 205 -11.17 -19.15 5.12
CA HIS A 205 -10.76 -19.91 3.93
C HIS A 205 -9.38 -20.56 4.07
N LEU A 206 -8.39 -19.86 4.64
CA LEU A 206 -7.08 -20.45 4.92
C LEU A 206 -7.20 -21.57 5.97
N GLN A 207 -8.00 -21.37 7.01
CA GLN A 207 -8.26 -22.38 8.04
C GLN A 207 -8.99 -23.60 7.46
N GLU A 208 -9.93 -23.42 6.54
CA GLU A 208 -10.55 -24.51 5.78
C GLU A 208 -9.53 -25.25 4.93
N LEU A 209 -8.68 -24.54 4.18
CA LEU A 209 -7.62 -25.14 3.37
C LEU A 209 -6.63 -25.93 4.25
N LEU A 210 -6.24 -25.40 5.40
CA LEU A 210 -5.35 -26.08 6.35
C LEU A 210 -6.02 -27.32 6.98
N LYS A 211 -7.34 -27.28 7.24
CA LYS A 211 -8.09 -28.46 7.72
C LYS A 211 -8.21 -29.57 6.67
N LEU A 212 -8.12 -29.24 5.38
CA LEU A 212 -8.12 -30.21 4.27
C LEU A 212 -6.73 -30.85 4.04
N VAL A 213 -5.68 -30.34 4.67
CA VAL A 213 -4.35 -30.95 4.65
C VAL A 213 -4.29 -31.95 5.82
N ASP A 214 -4.46 -33.24 5.52
CA ASP A 214 -4.29 -34.31 6.49
C ASP A 214 -2.81 -34.44 6.90
N PRO A 215 -2.43 -34.24 8.18
CA PRO A 215 -1.05 -34.30 8.63
C PRO A 215 -0.40 -35.69 8.53
N ASN A 216 -1.19 -36.75 8.29
CA ASN A 216 -0.69 -38.12 8.10
C ASN A 216 -0.86 -38.66 6.67
N SER A 217 -1.37 -37.86 5.74
CA SER A 217 -1.52 -38.30 4.34
C SER A 217 -0.19 -38.22 3.59
N THR A 218 0.39 -39.37 3.29
CA THR A 218 1.53 -39.48 2.35
C THR A 218 1.12 -39.42 0.87
N ASN A 219 -0.15 -39.12 0.56
CA ASN A 219 -0.61 -39.05 -0.83
C ASN A 219 -0.69 -37.59 -1.31
N PRO A 220 -0.11 -37.27 -2.48
CA PRO A 220 -0.20 -35.94 -3.05
C PRO A 220 -1.67 -35.60 -3.38
N ILE A 221 -2.10 -34.40 -3.00
CA ILE A 221 -3.43 -33.87 -3.30
C ILE A 221 -3.56 -33.76 -4.82
N VAL A 222 -4.36 -34.64 -5.43
CA VAL A 222 -4.75 -34.57 -6.85
C VAL A 222 -6.18 -34.06 -6.93
N HIS A 223 -6.36 -32.80 -7.30
CA HIS A 223 -7.66 -32.25 -7.66
C HIS A 223 -8.04 -32.69 -9.09
N PRO A 224 -9.27 -33.18 -9.34
CA PRO A 224 -9.77 -33.41 -10.68
C PRO A 224 -10.09 -32.03 -11.29
N ASN A 225 -9.42 -31.67 -12.38
CA ASN A 225 -9.50 -30.37 -13.04
C ASN A 225 -8.90 -29.18 -12.27
N LYS A 226 -7.56 -29.13 -12.21
CA LYS A 226 -6.69 -27.98 -12.58
C LYS A 226 -5.25 -28.37 -12.23
N ARG A 227 -4.33 -28.24 -13.19
CA ARG A 227 -2.94 -28.73 -13.06
C ARG A 227 -2.26 -28.12 -11.83
N CYS A 228 -2.00 -28.99 -10.85
CA CYS A 228 -1.17 -28.74 -9.68
C CYS A 228 0.30 -28.72 -10.12
N LEU A 229 0.97 -27.56 -10.03
CA LEU A 229 2.42 -27.45 -10.17
C LEU A 229 3.07 -27.62 -8.79
N LEU A 230 3.09 -28.85 -8.28
CA LEU A 230 4.02 -29.24 -7.22
C LEU A 230 4.59 -30.61 -7.57
N ARG A 231 5.73 -30.60 -8.26
CA ARG A 231 6.58 -31.77 -8.42
C ARG A 231 7.91 -31.50 -7.71
N SER A 232 8.15 -32.30 -6.67
CA SER A 232 9.44 -32.74 -6.16
C SER A 232 10.24 -31.82 -5.20
N SER A 233 10.26 -32.28 -3.94
CA SER A 233 11.47 -32.55 -3.14
C SER A 233 12.48 -31.44 -2.89
N ARG A 234 12.05 -30.24 -2.47
CA ARG A 234 12.76 -29.40 -1.48
C ARG A 234 11.74 -28.58 -0.70
N ILE A 235 11.54 -28.93 0.57
CA ILE A 235 10.77 -28.09 1.51
C ILE A 235 11.68 -26.90 1.87
N LEU A 236 11.78 -25.91 0.97
CA LEU A 236 12.34 -24.59 1.24
C LEU A 236 11.78 -23.48 0.34
N ASP A 237 10.94 -23.77 -0.66
CA ASP A 237 10.43 -22.76 -1.61
C ASP A 237 8.94 -22.40 -1.41
N ILE A 238 8.52 -22.18 -0.15
CA ILE A 238 7.22 -21.51 0.17
C ILE A 238 7.47 -20.02 0.42
N PHE A 239 8.17 -19.36 -0.50
CA PHE A 239 8.32 -17.89 -0.52
C PHE A 239 7.81 -17.34 -1.85
N ALA A 240 6.50 -17.45 -2.06
CA ALA A 240 5.77 -16.66 -3.05
C ALA A 240 4.39 -16.24 -2.51
N ILE A 241 4.31 -16.03 -1.20
CA ILE A 241 3.23 -15.26 -0.57
C ILE A 241 3.68 -13.80 -0.63
N PRO A 242 2.90 -12.87 -1.21
CA PRO A 242 3.29 -11.45 -1.25
C PRO A 242 3.40 -10.91 0.18
N PHE A 243 4.63 -10.81 0.71
CA PHE A 243 5.19 -9.94 1.75
C PHE A 243 4.35 -9.48 2.97
N TRP A 244 3.18 -10.04 3.25
CA TRP A 244 2.39 -9.78 4.46
C TRP A 244 2.85 -10.60 5.68
N PHE A 245 3.94 -11.37 5.55
CA PHE A 245 4.37 -12.35 6.56
C PHE A 245 5.58 -11.93 7.42
N SER A 246 6.19 -10.76 7.23
CA SER A 246 7.36 -10.34 8.05
C SER A 246 7.03 -9.82 9.45
N TYR A 247 5.75 -9.71 9.82
CA TYR A 247 5.37 -9.13 11.11
C TYR A 247 5.28 -10.12 12.29
N PHE A 248 5.65 -11.39 12.12
CA PHE A 248 5.35 -12.43 13.13
C PHE A 248 6.53 -13.23 13.70
N PHE A 249 7.79 -12.83 13.51
CA PHE A 249 8.91 -13.47 14.23
C PHE A 249 9.92 -12.46 14.77
N ARG A 250 9.56 -11.80 15.87
CA ARG A 250 10.54 -11.35 16.88
C ARG A 250 9.83 -11.00 18.18
N PHE A 251 9.60 -12.00 19.03
CA PHE A 251 9.70 -11.92 20.49
C PHE A 251 9.53 -13.33 21.05
N ASP A 252 10.66 -14.03 21.18
CA ASP A 252 10.88 -14.95 22.30
C ASP A 252 12.34 -14.76 22.70
N THR A 253 12.56 -14.04 23.80
CA THR A 253 13.63 -14.29 24.77
C THR A 253 13.32 -13.55 26.06
N LEU A 254 13.04 -14.35 27.11
CA LEU A 254 13.31 -14.13 28.54
C LEU A 254 12.39 -13.08 29.21
N SER A 255 11.59 -13.41 30.23
CA SER A 255 11.73 -14.37 31.33
C SER A 255 10.38 -14.91 31.81
#